data_AF-X1VI01-F1
#
_entry.id   AF-X1VI01-F1
#
_cell.length_a   1.000
_cell.length_b   1.000
_cell.length_c   1.000
_cell.angle_alpha   90.00
_cell.angle_beta   90.00
_cell.angle_gamma   90.00
#
_symmetry.space_group_name_H-M   'P 1'
#
loop_
_entity.id
_entity.type
_entity.pdbx_description
1 polymer ?
#
loop_
_entity_poly.entity_id
_entity_poly.type
_entity_poly.pdbx_seq_one_letter_code
_entity_poly.pdbx_strand_id
1 'polypeptide(L)'
;TILDLHLLGLSVDSLKVDGVIASCSHNYETLYVNLPQPYNQGDSFDIMVGYSGTASGSMGYLWYSSTHPISYTLGCPFCTRRWMPCYDRLWDKADYGVEFYITVPDPFTVCATGEFLGADSSGG
;
A
#
# COMPACT_ATOMS: atom_id res chain seq x y z
N THR A 1 -14.36 -17.31 2.44
CA THR A 1 -14.53 -16.28 1.40
C THR A 1 -13.17 -15.71 1.06
N ILE A 2 -12.91 -15.38 -0.20
CA ILE A 2 -11.63 -14.81 -0.65
C ILE A 2 -11.88 -13.36 -1.08
N LEU A 3 -11.01 -12.45 -0.65
CA LEU A 3 -10.95 -11.07 -1.13
C LEU A 3 -9.64 -10.84 -1.87
N ASP A 4 -9.67 -10.06 -2.95
CA ASP A 4 -8.50 -9.69 -3.74
C ASP A 4 -8.05 -8.24 -3.51
N LEU A 5 -6.75 -8.06 -3.28
CA LEU A 5 -6.04 -6.78 -3.36
C LEU A 5 -4.96 -6.89 -4.46
N HIS A 6 -4.60 -5.79 -5.09
CA HIS A 6 -3.52 -5.76 -6.07
C HIS A 6 -2.21 -5.31 -5.41
N LEU A 7 -1.16 -6.11 -5.57
CA LEU A 7 0.20 -5.84 -5.09
C LEU A 7 1.19 -6.51 -6.06
N LEU A 8 1.90 -5.72 -6.87
CA LEU A 8 2.76 -6.22 -7.94
C LEU A 8 4.23 -6.28 -7.51
N GLY A 9 4.79 -7.49 -7.46
CA GLY A 9 6.22 -7.74 -7.30
C GLY A 9 6.81 -7.46 -5.91
N LEU A 10 6.00 -7.10 -4.93
CA LEU A 10 6.40 -6.95 -3.53
C LEU A 10 6.05 -8.21 -2.73
N SER A 11 6.87 -8.54 -1.74
CA SER A 11 6.67 -9.70 -0.87
C SER A 11 5.77 -9.34 0.30
N VAL A 12 4.87 -10.26 0.67
CA VAL A 12 3.98 -10.11 1.83
C VAL A 12 4.56 -10.92 3.00
N ASP A 13 4.82 -10.23 4.10
CA ASP A 13 5.46 -10.80 5.31
C ASP A 13 4.43 -11.10 6.40
N SER A 14 3.33 -10.34 6.46
CA SER A 14 2.27 -10.57 7.42
C SER A 14 0.90 -10.12 6.91
N LEU A 15 -0.14 -10.77 7.41
CA LEU A 15 -1.53 -10.46 7.08
C LEU A 15 -2.42 -10.65 8.30
N LYS A 16 -3.26 -9.67 8.59
CA LYS A 16 -4.29 -9.76 9.62
C LYS A 16 -5.63 -9.25 9.09
N VAL A 17 -6.71 -9.91 9.50
CA VAL A 17 -8.09 -9.45 9.31
C VAL A 17 -8.69 -9.21 10.70
N ASP A 18 -9.14 -7.99 10.98
CA ASP A 18 -9.64 -7.57 12.29
C ASP A 18 -8.67 -7.91 13.45
N GLY A 19 -7.37 -7.73 13.18
CA GLY A 19 -6.29 -8.06 14.12
C GLY A 19 -5.94 -9.55 14.27
N VAL A 20 -6.73 -10.45 13.67
CA VAL A 20 -6.49 -11.91 13.67
C VAL A 20 -5.60 -12.29 12.50
N ILE A 21 -4.58 -13.13 12.73
CA ILE A 21 -3.70 -13.62 11.66
C ILE A 21 -4.54 -14.35 10.61
N ALA A 22 -4.38 -13.95 9.36
CA ALA A 22 -5.05 -14.55 8.22
C ALA A 22 -4.03 -15.16 7.25
N SER A 23 -4.45 -16.17 6.49
CA SER A 23 -3.63 -16.73 5.41
C SER A 23 -3.93 -16.04 4.09
N CYS A 24 -2.94 -16.02 3.19
CA CYS A 24 -3.12 -15.55 1.82
C CYS A 24 -2.35 -16.39 0.82
N SER A 25 -2.72 -16.24 -0.45
CA SER A 25 -1.85 -16.58 -1.58
C SER A 25 -1.57 -15.32 -2.39
N HIS A 26 -0.35 -15.22 -2.93
CA HIS A 26 0.07 -14.08 -3.75
C HIS A 26 0.64 -14.60 -5.07
N ASN A 27 0.01 -14.26 -6.18
CA ASN A 27 0.41 -14.75 -7.51
C ASN A 27 1.33 -13.77 -8.25
N TYR A 28 2.17 -13.03 -7.50
CA TYR A 28 3.01 -11.92 -7.96
C TYR A 28 2.26 -10.60 -8.23
N GLU A 29 0.99 -10.61 -8.63
CA GLU A 29 0.22 -9.40 -8.95
C GLU A 29 -0.98 -9.15 -8.02
N THR A 30 -1.67 -10.22 -7.64
CA THR A 30 -2.89 -10.20 -6.84
C THR A 30 -2.67 -10.98 -5.56
N LEU A 31 -2.98 -10.32 -4.45
CA LEU A 31 -3.02 -10.88 -3.11
C LEU A 31 -4.44 -11.37 -2.83
N TYR A 32 -4.59 -12.68 -2.65
CA TYR A 32 -5.84 -13.33 -2.29
C TYR A 32 -5.86 -13.59 -0.79
N VAL A 33 -6.68 -12.83 -0.07
CA VAL A 33 -6.83 -12.87 1.38
C VAL A 33 -7.94 -13.87 1.74
N ASN A 34 -7.62 -14.86 2.58
CA ASN A 34 -8.62 -15.77 3.13
C ASN A 34 -9.28 -15.09 4.33
N LEU A 35 -10.55 -14.70 4.17
CA LEU A 35 -11.32 -14.11 5.26
C LEU A 35 -11.65 -15.20 6.30
N PRO A 36 -11.43 -14.93 7.60
CA PRO A 36 -11.63 -15.93 8.67
C PRO A 36 -13.11 -16.29 8.88
N GLN A 37 -14.00 -15.41 8.43
CA GLN A 37 -15.46 -15.56 8.49
C GLN A 37 -16.10 -14.94 7.25
N PRO A 38 -17.35 -15.30 6.91
CA PRO A 38 -18.09 -14.60 5.88
C PRO A 38 -18.46 -13.17 6.35
N TYR A 39 -18.44 -12.23 5.43
CA TYR A 39 -18.92 -10.86 5.61
C TYR A 39 -20.06 -10.61 4.62
N ASN A 40 -21.12 -9.96 5.08
CA ASN A 40 -22.30 -9.63 4.30
C ASN A 40 -22.21 -8.21 3.74
N GLN A 41 -23.11 -7.89 2.81
CA GLN A 41 -23.24 -6.51 2.33
C GLN A 41 -23.55 -5.56 3.50
N GLY A 42 -22.74 -4.50 3.62
CA GLY A 42 -22.85 -3.51 4.69
C GLY A 42 -21.92 -3.78 5.88
N ASP A 43 -21.32 -4.97 5.98
CA ASP A 43 -20.28 -5.23 6.98
C ASP A 43 -18.98 -4.51 6.60
N SER A 44 -18.17 -4.19 7.60
CA SER A 44 -16.83 -3.60 7.44
C SER A 44 -15.82 -4.40 8.26
N PHE A 45 -14.59 -4.46 7.79
CA PHE A 45 -13.48 -5.13 8.44
C PHE A 45 -12.16 -4.51 8.00
N ASP A 46 -11.13 -4.72 8.81
CA ASP A 46 -9.79 -4.19 8.55
C ASP A 46 -8.87 -5.27 8.01
N ILE A 47 -8.15 -4.96 6.93
CA ILE A 47 -7.02 -5.77 6.46
C ILE A 47 -5.73 -5.02 6.72
N MET A 48 -4.84 -5.63 7.50
CA MET A 48 -3.48 -5.14 7.70
C MET A 48 -2.50 -6.03 6.95
N VAL A 49 -1.78 -5.43 6.00
CA VAL A 49 -0.78 -6.11 5.16
C VAL A 49 0.60 -5.57 5.52
N GLY A 50 1.48 -6.43 6.04
CA GLY A 50 2.91 -6.14 6.12
C GLY A 50 3.59 -6.63 4.84
N TYR A 51 4.26 -5.73 4.14
CA TYR A 51 4.90 -6.05 2.86
C TYR A 51 6.22 -5.26 2.70
N SER A 52 7.11 -5.80 1.89
CA SER A 52 8.42 -5.20 1.62
C SER A 52 8.93 -5.59 0.23
N GLY A 53 9.92 -4.85 -0.27
CA GLY A 53 10.54 -5.15 -1.55
C GLY A 53 11.01 -3.89 -2.28
N THR A 54 11.38 -4.07 -3.55
CA THR A 54 11.81 -2.99 -4.43
C THR A 54 10.85 -2.90 -5.60
N ALA A 55 10.20 -1.75 -5.75
CA ALA A 55 9.37 -1.48 -6.91
C ALA A 55 10.22 -1.51 -8.19
N SER A 56 9.64 -1.99 -9.29
CA SER A 56 10.32 -2.09 -10.59
C SER A 56 9.47 -1.48 -11.71
N GLY A 57 10.13 -1.12 -12.81
CA GLY A 57 9.49 -0.53 -13.98
C GLY A 57 9.59 1.00 -14.03
N SER A 58 8.78 1.60 -14.90
CA SER A 58 8.78 3.04 -15.19
C SER A 58 7.55 3.79 -14.65
N MET A 59 6.72 3.12 -13.84
CA MET A 59 5.51 3.66 -13.21
C MET A 59 5.33 3.02 -11.83
N GLY A 60 4.43 3.55 -11.01
CA GLY A 60 4.30 3.17 -9.61
C GLY A 60 5.23 4.01 -8.75
N TYR A 61 6.04 3.38 -7.90
CA TYR A 61 7.09 4.08 -7.16
C TYR A 61 8.37 4.17 -7.99
N LEU A 62 8.95 5.37 -8.07
CA LEU A 62 10.16 5.64 -8.83
C LEU A 62 11.21 6.29 -7.92
N TRP A 63 12.46 5.89 -8.10
CA TRP A 63 13.63 6.46 -7.43
C TRP A 63 14.63 6.97 -8.48
N TYR A 64 15.01 8.23 -8.36
CA TYR A 64 16.01 8.86 -9.21
C TYR A 64 17.26 9.16 -8.40
N SER A 65 18.29 8.34 -8.61
CA SER A 65 19.61 8.55 -8.01
C SER A 65 20.37 9.65 -8.76
N SER A 66 20.30 10.88 -8.26
CA SER A 66 21.03 12.03 -8.78
C SER A 66 21.81 12.73 -7.66
N THR A 67 22.50 13.84 -7.95
CA THR A 67 23.10 14.70 -6.91
C THR A 67 22.07 15.15 -5.87
N HIS A 68 20.81 15.32 -6.29
CA HIS A 68 19.66 15.56 -5.42
C HIS A 68 18.67 14.41 -5.62
N PRO A 69 18.78 13.33 -4.82
CA PRO A 69 17.92 12.17 -5.01
C PRO A 69 16.45 12.54 -4.76
N ILE A 70 15.55 11.95 -5.55
CA ILE A 70 14.11 12.14 -5.43
C ILE A 70 13.37 10.82 -5.65
N SER A 71 12.30 10.62 -4.89
CA SER A 71 11.29 9.61 -5.15
C SER A 71 9.93 10.25 -5.38
N TYR A 72 9.11 9.62 -6.22
CA TYR A 72 7.70 9.96 -6.34
C TYR A 72 6.89 8.76 -6.84
N THR A 73 5.57 8.86 -6.75
CA THR A 73 4.64 7.86 -7.25
C THR A 73 3.90 8.35 -8.49
N LEU A 74 3.74 7.48 -9.48
CA LEU A 74 2.94 7.70 -10.68
C LEU A 74 2.00 6.49 -10.89
N GLY A 75 0.75 6.63 -10.44
CA GLY A 75 -0.18 5.50 -10.27
C GLY A 75 -1.15 5.23 -11.42
N CYS A 76 -1.26 6.11 -12.42
CA CYS A 76 -2.28 5.93 -13.47
C CYS A 76 -1.89 4.88 -14.53
N PRO A 77 -2.86 4.21 -15.17
CA PRO A 77 -4.20 3.95 -14.66
C PRO A 77 -4.24 2.87 -13.58
N PHE A 78 -3.26 1.96 -13.54
CA PHE A 78 -3.24 0.75 -12.70
C PHE A 78 -1.82 0.44 -12.18
N CYS A 79 -1.15 1.48 -11.70
CA CYS A 79 0.24 1.40 -11.25
C CYS A 79 0.40 1.61 -9.74
N THR A 80 -0.66 1.91 -9.00
CA THR A 80 -0.62 2.02 -7.54
C THR A 80 -0.24 0.69 -6.89
N ARG A 81 -0.71 -0.42 -7.46
CA ARG A 81 -0.35 -1.79 -7.04
C ARG A 81 1.16 -2.07 -6.97
N ARG A 82 1.99 -1.29 -7.67
CA ARG A 82 3.46 -1.48 -7.71
C ARG A 82 4.16 -1.03 -6.43
N TRP A 83 3.48 -0.33 -5.52
CA TRP A 83 4.10 0.20 -4.31
C TRP A 83 3.23 0.08 -3.06
N MET A 84 1.92 -0.14 -3.20
CA MET A 84 0.99 -0.32 -2.09
C MET A 84 -0.08 -1.35 -2.43
N PRO A 85 -0.46 -2.24 -1.50
CA PRO A 85 -1.59 -3.13 -1.67
C PRO A 85 -2.88 -2.32 -1.69
N CYS A 86 -3.64 -2.38 -2.78
CA CYS A 86 -4.94 -1.71 -2.87
C CYS A 86 -5.85 -2.39 -3.88
N TYR A 87 -7.15 -2.12 -3.81
CA TYR A 87 -8.06 -2.47 -4.89
C TYR A 87 -7.91 -1.46 -6.04
N ASP A 88 -6.87 -1.66 -6.86
CA ASP A 88 -6.44 -0.78 -7.96
C ASP A 88 -7.39 -0.75 -9.17
N ARG A 89 -8.65 -0.33 -8.94
CA ARG A 89 -9.71 -0.15 -9.93
C ARG A 89 -10.36 1.23 -9.79
N LEU A 90 -10.56 1.91 -10.92
CA LEU A 90 -10.98 3.32 -10.95
C LEU A 90 -12.42 3.57 -10.41
N TRP A 91 -13.25 2.53 -10.36
CA TRP A 91 -14.65 2.63 -9.97
C TRP A 91 -14.91 2.41 -8.48
N ASP A 92 -13.89 2.05 -7.71
CA ASP A 92 -14.03 1.75 -6.28
C ASP A 92 -13.13 2.71 -5.49
N LYS A 93 -13.70 3.86 -5.14
CA LYS A 93 -12.98 4.90 -4.39
C LYS A 93 -13.05 4.59 -2.90
N ALA A 94 -11.98 4.88 -2.19
CA ALA A 94 -11.99 4.83 -0.73
C ALA A 94 -12.94 5.90 -0.17
N ASP A 95 -14.02 5.47 0.49
CA ASP A 95 -15.07 6.36 1.01
C ASP A 95 -14.58 7.33 2.09
N TYR A 96 -13.62 6.88 2.91
CA TYR A 96 -13.06 7.65 4.03
C TYR A 96 -11.71 8.32 3.71
N GLY A 97 -11.29 8.31 2.43
CA GLY A 97 -10.00 8.84 2.02
C GLY A 97 -8.82 7.90 2.32
N VAL A 98 -7.61 8.46 2.28
CA VAL A 98 -6.35 7.73 2.50
C VAL A 98 -5.44 8.59 3.37
N GLU A 99 -4.90 8.00 4.43
CA GLU A 99 -3.88 8.61 5.29
C GLU A 99 -2.51 8.00 4.99
N PHE A 100 -1.48 8.85 4.94
CA PHE A 100 -0.11 8.42 4.70
C PHE A 100 0.79 8.77 5.89
N TYR A 101 1.42 7.75 6.47
CA TYR A 101 2.50 7.89 7.44
C TYR A 101 3.79 7.44 6.76
N ILE A 102 4.66 8.39 6.43
CA ILE A 102 5.85 8.15 5.59
C ILE A 102 7.10 8.49 6.40
N THR A 103 7.98 7.50 6.59
CA THR A 103 9.28 7.67 7.24
C THR A 103 10.36 7.80 6.18
N VAL A 104 11.21 8.83 6.30
CA VAL A 104 12.36 9.07 5.42
C VAL A 104 13.57 9.49 6.27
N PRO A 105 14.81 9.34 5.77
CA PRO A 105 15.98 9.94 6.41
C PRO A 105 15.87 11.47 6.50
N ASP A 106 16.49 12.06 7.52
CA ASP A 106 16.51 13.51 7.82
C ASP A 106 16.73 14.46 6.63
N PRO A 107 17.63 14.21 5.65
CA PRO A 107 17.81 15.14 4.54
C PRO A 107 16.62 15.20 3.57
N PHE A 108 15.63 14.32 3.68
CA PHE A 108 14.47 14.28 2.80
C PHE A 108 13.26 14.98 3.40
N THR A 109 12.45 15.57 2.52
CA THR A 109 11.13 16.10 2.84
C THR A 109 10.10 15.37 2.00
N VAL A 110 8.96 15.04 2.62
CA VAL A 110 7.86 14.31 1.97
C VAL A 110 6.73 15.28 1.65
N CYS A 111 6.14 15.09 0.47
CA CYS A 111 4.89 15.74 0.07
C CYS A 111 3.91 14.67 -0.44
N ALA A 112 2.64 14.79 -0.06
CA ALA A 112 1.55 13.92 -0.52
C ALA A 112 0.29 14.75 -0.79
N THR A 113 -0.64 14.20 -1.58
CA THR A 113 -1.95 14.83 -1.78
C THR A 113 -2.79 14.70 -0.52
N GLY A 114 -3.24 15.83 0.03
CA GLY A 114 -4.08 15.86 1.22
C GLY A 114 -3.72 17.03 2.13
N GLU A 115 -4.22 16.96 3.36
CA GLU A 115 -3.85 17.88 4.45
C GLU A 115 -2.61 17.36 5.18
N PHE A 116 -1.66 18.25 5.48
CA PHE A 116 -0.48 17.88 6.25
C PHE A 116 -0.84 17.79 7.74
N LEU A 117 -0.82 16.58 8.29
CA LEU A 117 -1.20 16.33 9.68
C LEU A 117 -0.06 16.62 10.69
N GLY A 118 1.19 16.55 10.24
CA GLY A 118 2.37 16.80 11.09
C GLY A 118 3.61 16.03 10.65
N ALA A 119 4.74 16.33 11.28
CA ALA A 119 5.99 15.60 11.15
C ALA A 119 6.66 15.48 12.52
N ASP A 120 7.29 14.34 12.75
CA ASP A 120 8.11 14.08 13.93
C ASP A 120 9.44 13.46 13.49
N SER A 121 10.48 13.66 14.28
CA SER A 121 11.81 13.09 14.06
C SER A 121 12.05 11.99 15.08
N SER A 122 12.12 10.74 14.62
CA SER A 122 12.62 9.63 15.42
C SER A 122 14.13 9.77 15.53
N GLY A 123 14.61 10.60 16.46
CA GLY A 123 16.04 10.88 16.62
C GLY A 123 16.86 9.60 16.71
N GLY A 124 17.92 9.52 15.90
CA GLY A 124 18.96 8.50 15.95
C GLY A 124 20.29 9.09 16.41
#